data_AF-A0A3D3XS51-F1
#
_entry.id   AF-A0A3D3XS51-F1
#
_cell.length_a   1.000
_cell.length_b   1.000
_cell.length_c   1.000
_cell.angle_alpha   90.00
_cell.angle_beta   90.00
_cell.angle_gamma   90.00
#
_symmetry.space_group_name_H-M   'P 1'
#
loop_
_entity.id
_entity.type
_entity.pdbx_description
1 polymer ?
#
loop_
_entity_poly.entity_id
_entity_poly.type
_entity_poly.pdbx_seq_one_letter_code
_entity_poly.pdbx_strand_id
1 'polypeptide(L)'
;MTLGQSLQFILTALFLLVVYSYKWALHFQYLRVKNRKKSGSWKDFYTRNFINKKDLDWWNESFMILPLLYPTMMTGKKNEDYWLRKIKRTNLVLYFLLIILLLTGIYFSKLSERPF
;
A
#
# COMPACT_ATOMS: atom_id res chain seq x y z
N MET A 1 18.94 -15.50 15.96
CA MET A 1 19.00 -14.56 14.82
C MET A 1 20.26 -13.73 14.94
N THR A 2 21.04 -13.60 13.86
CA THR A 2 22.16 -12.65 13.82
C THR A 2 21.63 -11.21 13.68
N LEU A 3 22.45 -10.21 14.04
CA LEU A 3 22.08 -8.80 13.92
C LEU A 3 21.73 -8.40 12.48
N GLY A 4 22.39 -8.99 11.48
CA GLY A 4 22.04 -8.78 10.07
C GLY A 4 20.66 -9.31 9.69
N GLN A 5 20.27 -10.47 10.24
CA GLN A 5 18.97 -11.10 9.98
C GLN A 5 17.80 -10.31 10.60
N SER A 6 17.97 -9.84 11.85
CA SER A 6 16.96 -9.00 12.49
C SER A 6 16.81 -7.65 11.79
N LEU A 7 17.93 -7.05 11.38
CA LEU A 7 17.92 -5.79 10.64
C LEU A 7 17.23 -5.94 9.28
N GLN A 8 17.52 -7.00 8.51
CA GLN A 8 16.81 -7.30 7.26
C GLN A 8 15.30 -7.46 7.48
N PHE A 9 14.88 -8.20 8.50
CA PHE A 9 13.46 -8.39 8.82
C PHE A 9 12.77 -7.06 9.13
N ILE A 10 13.36 -6.25 10.01
CA ILE A 10 12.84 -4.94 10.41
C ILE A 10 12.74 -4.01 9.19
N LEU A 11 13.78 -3.96 8.35
CA LEU A 11 13.77 -3.14 7.13
C LEU A 11 12.69 -3.61 6.15
N THR A 12 12.49 -4.92 6.00
CA THR A 12 11.46 -5.47 5.11
C THR A 12 10.06 -5.11 5.62
N ALA A 13 9.83 -5.23 6.94
CA ALA A 13 8.57 -4.84 7.57
C ALA A 13 8.31 -3.33 7.44
N LEU A 14 9.33 -2.49 7.67
CA LEU A 14 9.23 -1.04 7.49
C LEU A 14 8.92 -0.67 6.04
N PHE A 15 9.60 -1.31 5.08
CA PHE A 15 9.36 -1.08 3.66
C PHE A 15 7.93 -1.47 3.27
N LEU A 16 7.40 -2.59 3.80
CA LEU A 16 6.01 -2.98 3.60
C LEU A 16 5.05 -1.91 4.12
N LEU A 17 5.28 -1.36 5.31
CA LEU A 17 4.46 -0.27 5.86
C LEU A 17 4.51 0.99 5.00
N VAL A 18 5.69 1.35 4.48
CA VAL A 18 5.84 2.51 3.57
C VAL A 18 5.04 2.31 2.28
N VAL A 19 5.14 1.12 1.66
CA VAL A 19 4.38 0.81 0.44
C VAL A 19 2.88 0.77 0.72
N TYR A 20 2.47 0.25 1.89
CA TYR A 20 1.07 0.21 2.30
C TYR A 20 0.51 1.61 2.55
N SER A 21 1.30 2.48 3.18
CA SER A 21 0.94 3.89 3.37
C SER A 21 0.83 4.62 2.03
N TYR A 22 1.77 4.40 1.11
CA TYR A 22 1.72 4.95 -0.25
C TYR A 22 0.46 4.52 -1.01
N LYS A 23 -0.04 3.30 -0.77
CA LYS A 23 -1.30 2.82 -1.34
C LYS A 23 -2.49 3.70 -0.90
N TRP A 24 -2.54 4.18 0.35
CA TRP A 24 -3.60 5.10 0.79
C TRP A 24 -3.55 6.43 0.04
N ALA A 25 -2.37 6.96 -0.23
CA ALA A 25 -2.23 8.16 -1.06
C ALA A 25 -2.79 7.92 -2.49
N LEU A 26 -2.55 6.75 -3.07
CA LEU A 26 -3.14 6.38 -4.36
C LEU A 26 -4.67 6.25 -4.30
N HIS A 27 -5.22 5.69 -3.23
CA HIS A 27 -6.66 5.61 -3.01
C HIS A 27 -7.30 7.00 -2.95
N PHE A 28 -6.65 7.93 -2.25
CA PHE A 28 -7.10 9.31 -2.15
C PHE A 28 -7.09 10.02 -3.51
N GLN A 29 -6.02 9.86 -4.28
CA GLN A 29 -5.94 10.39 -5.65
C GLN A 29 -7.02 9.77 -6.56
N TYR A 30 -7.25 8.46 -6.44
CA TYR A 30 -8.33 7.78 -7.16
C TYR A 30 -9.71 8.33 -6.79
N LEU A 31 -10.01 8.55 -5.50
CA LEU A 31 -11.27 9.12 -5.06
C LEU A 31 -11.50 10.53 -5.61
N ARG A 32 -10.45 11.37 -5.64
CA ARG A 32 -10.54 12.68 -6.31
C ARG A 32 -10.89 12.53 -7.79
N VAL A 33 -10.22 11.63 -8.53
CA VAL A 33 -10.50 11.41 -9.95
C VAL A 33 -11.89 10.82 -10.21
N LYS A 34 -12.32 9.87 -9.38
CA LYS A 34 -13.67 9.28 -9.41
C LYS A 34 -14.75 10.36 -9.25
N ASN A 35 -14.49 11.37 -8.42
CA ASN A 35 -15.36 12.53 -8.21
C ASN A 35 -15.08 13.70 -9.18
N ARG A 36 -14.42 13.45 -10.31
CA ARG A 36 -14.11 14.44 -11.37
C ARG A 36 -13.27 15.63 -10.89
N LYS A 37 -12.47 15.44 -9.85
CA LYS A 37 -11.48 16.43 -9.37
C LYS A 37 -10.08 16.06 -9.86
N LYS A 38 -9.18 17.05 -9.85
CA LYS A 38 -7.76 16.81 -10.13
C LYS A 38 -7.18 15.87 -9.08
N SER A 39 -6.34 14.92 -9.48
CA SER A 39 -5.75 13.94 -8.56
C SER A 39 -4.88 14.59 -7.47
N GLY A 40 -4.20 15.70 -7.80
CA GLY A 40 -3.22 16.32 -6.92
C GLY A 40 -1.94 15.49 -6.80
N SER A 41 -1.14 15.78 -5.78
CA SER A 41 0.09 15.05 -5.46
C SER A 41 -0.18 13.94 -4.44
N TRP A 42 0.66 12.90 -4.44
CA TRP A 42 0.62 11.87 -3.39
C TRP A 42 0.95 12.47 -2.01
N LYS A 43 1.72 13.57 -1.98
CA LYS A 43 2.07 14.30 -0.75
C LYS A 43 0.85 14.92 -0.09
N ASP A 44 -0.17 15.31 -0.86
CA ASP A 44 -1.38 15.96 -0.36
C ASP A 44 -2.12 15.09 0.67
N PHE A 45 -2.00 13.77 0.55
CA PHE A 45 -2.54 12.81 1.50
C PHE A 45 -1.90 12.94 2.89
N TYR A 46 -0.58 13.14 2.94
CA TYR A 46 0.19 13.21 4.18
C TYR A 46 0.20 14.60 4.79
N THR A 47 0.25 15.63 3.95
CA THR A 47 0.17 17.03 4.40
C THR A 47 -1.25 17.48 4.69
N ARG A 48 -2.25 16.64 4.39
CA ARG A 48 -3.68 16.97 4.51
C ARG A 48 -4.04 18.27 3.79
N ASN A 49 -3.43 18.48 2.62
CA ASN A 49 -3.72 19.65 1.79
C ASN A 49 -5.08 19.47 1.07
N PHE A 50 -6.13 19.92 1.74
CA PHE A 50 -7.52 19.81 1.31
C PHE A 50 -7.94 21.07 0.55
N ILE A 51 -7.97 20.94 -0.78
CA ILE A 51 -8.37 22.03 -1.68
C ILE A 51 -9.90 22.05 -1.83
N ASN A 52 -10.55 20.88 -1.72
CA ASN A 52 -12.01 20.75 -1.82
C ASN A 52 -12.65 20.47 -0.46
N LYS A 53 -13.88 20.97 -0.28
CA LYS A 53 -14.69 20.70 0.93
C LYS A 53 -14.88 19.20 1.24
N LYS A 54 -14.89 18.35 0.21
CA LYS A 54 -15.05 16.88 0.33
C LYS A 54 -13.74 16.11 0.45
N ASP A 55 -12.58 16.78 0.41
CA ASP A 55 -11.30 16.09 0.47
C ASP A 55 -11.09 15.40 1.82
N LEU A 56 -11.62 15.94 2.92
CA LEU A 56 -11.54 15.29 4.24
C LEU A 56 -12.30 13.95 4.23
N ASP A 57 -13.49 13.91 3.65
CA ASP A 57 -14.29 12.69 3.54
C ASP A 57 -13.58 11.66 2.68
N TRP A 58 -13.03 12.07 1.54
CA TRP A 58 -12.27 11.18 0.66
C TRP A 58 -10.96 10.72 1.28
N TRP A 59 -10.33 11.53 2.11
CA TRP A 59 -9.14 11.14 2.86
C TRP A 59 -9.49 10.03 3.85
N ASN A 60 -10.58 10.16 4.61
CA ASN A 60 -11.08 9.11 5.50
C ASN A 60 -11.48 7.85 4.71
N GLU A 61 -12.18 7.99 3.60
CA GLU A 61 -12.63 6.87 2.77
C GLU A 61 -11.44 6.10 2.18
N SER A 62 -10.35 6.80 1.83
CA SER A 62 -9.16 6.22 1.19
C SER A 62 -8.51 5.07 1.96
N PHE A 63 -8.70 4.98 3.28
CA PHE A 63 -8.18 3.87 4.08
C PHE A 63 -8.88 2.54 3.79
N MET A 64 -10.13 2.56 3.29
CA MET A 64 -11.01 1.38 3.24
C MET A 64 -11.49 0.97 1.84
N ILE A 65 -11.35 1.81 0.80
CA ILE A 65 -12.03 1.56 -0.48
C ILE A 65 -11.66 0.27 -1.22
N LEU A 66 -10.42 -0.21 -1.06
CA LEU A 66 -9.87 -1.34 -1.82
C LEU A 66 -9.00 -2.17 -0.87
N PRO A 67 -9.64 -3.02 -0.04
CA PRO A 67 -8.94 -3.88 0.89
C PRO A 67 -7.91 -4.73 0.14
N LEU A 68 -6.77 -4.99 0.79
CA LEU A 68 -5.62 -5.59 0.14
C LEU A 68 -5.93 -6.92 -0.54
N LEU A 69 -6.81 -7.75 0.02
CA LEU A 69 -7.12 -9.09 -0.50
C LEU A 69 -8.31 -9.13 -1.47
N TYR A 70 -8.88 -7.98 -1.81
CA TYR A 70 -10.01 -7.90 -2.73
C TYR A 70 -9.55 -7.54 -4.14
N PRO A 71 -10.22 -8.10 -5.17
CA PRO A 71 -9.88 -7.80 -6.56
C PRO A 71 -10.14 -6.32 -6.87
N THR A 72 -9.16 -5.67 -7.51
CA THR A 72 -9.33 -4.33 -8.06
C THR A 72 -10.01 -4.42 -9.42
N MET A 73 -11.32 -4.18 -9.43
CA MET A 73 -12.14 -4.20 -10.63
C MET A 73 -11.89 -2.94 -11.47
N MET A 74 -11.70 -3.11 -12.77
CA MET A 74 -11.60 -2.00 -13.72
C MET A 74 -13.00 -1.47 -14.03
N THR A 75 -13.14 -0.16 -14.18
CA THR A 75 -14.44 0.48 -14.41
C THR A 75 -14.71 0.78 -15.88
N GLY A 76 -13.72 0.57 -16.76
CA GLY A 76 -13.80 0.86 -18.20
C GLY A 76 -13.60 2.34 -18.55
N LYS A 77 -13.46 3.20 -17.54
CA LYS A 77 -13.18 4.63 -17.71
C LYS A 77 -11.68 4.85 -17.66
N LYS A 78 -11.09 5.27 -18.78
CA LYS A 78 -9.64 5.46 -18.95
C LYS A 78 -8.97 6.22 -17.79
N ASN A 79 -9.59 7.30 -17.30
CA ASN A 79 -9.02 8.13 -16.23
C ASN A 79 -9.03 7.44 -14.86
N GLU A 80 -10.07 6.67 -14.55
CA GLU A 80 -10.16 5.90 -13.30
C GLU A 80 -9.27 4.65 -13.37
N ASP A 81 -9.31 3.93 -14.50
CA ASP A 81 -8.53 2.72 -14.75
C ASP A 81 -7.03 2.94 -14.65
N TYR A 82 -6.55 4.13 -15.03
CA TYR A 82 -5.16 4.52 -14.83
C TYR A 82 -4.71 4.39 -13.36
N TRP A 83 -5.55 4.88 -12.43
CA TRP A 83 -5.27 4.82 -11.00
C TRP A 83 -5.51 3.43 -10.43
N LEU A 84 -6.58 2.75 -10.85
CA LEU A 84 -6.86 1.38 -10.44
C LEU A 84 -5.73 0.43 -10.85
N ARG A 85 -5.11 0.63 -12.02
CA ARG A 85 -3.96 -0.14 -12.48
C ARG A 85 -2.72 0.12 -11.61
N LYS A 86 -2.49 1.35 -11.16
CA LYS A 86 -1.42 1.66 -10.18
C LYS A 86 -1.67 0.95 -8.86
N ILE A 87 -2.88 1.05 -8.32
CA ILE A 87 -3.26 0.40 -7.05
C ILE A 87 -3.11 -1.13 -7.17
N LYS A 88 -3.54 -1.72 -8.29
CA LYS A 88 -3.34 -3.16 -8.58
C LYS A 88 -1.86 -3.55 -8.58
N ARG A 89 -1.01 -2.75 -9.22
CA ARG A 89 0.45 -2.98 -9.22
C ARG A 89 1.02 -2.87 -7.80
N THR A 90 0.59 -1.89 -7.01
CA THR A 90 1.00 -1.74 -5.61
C THR A 90 0.54 -2.93 -4.76
N ASN A 91 -0.67 -3.46 -4.96
CA ASN A 91 -1.13 -4.68 -4.29
C ASN A 91 -0.23 -5.88 -4.62
N LEU A 92 0.16 -6.07 -5.90
CA LEU A 92 1.09 -7.15 -6.28
C LEU A 92 2.43 -7.03 -5.57
N VAL A 93 2.99 -5.81 -5.47
CA VAL A 93 4.22 -5.55 -4.73
C VAL A 93 4.04 -5.89 -3.24
N LEU A 94 2.91 -5.49 -2.65
CA LEU A 94 2.60 -5.79 -1.24
C LEU A 94 2.48 -7.30 -0.99
N TYR A 95 1.83 -8.06 -1.88
CA TYR A 95 1.77 -9.51 -1.75
C TYR A 95 3.15 -10.14 -1.84
N PHE A 96 3.99 -9.69 -2.77
CA PHE A 96 5.34 -10.19 -2.91
C PHE A 96 6.20 -9.91 -1.67
N LEU A 97 6.10 -8.70 -1.11
CA LEU A 97 6.77 -8.35 0.14
C LEU A 97 6.27 -9.17 1.33
N LEU A 98 4.96 -9.42 1.42
CA LEU A 98 4.39 -10.31 2.44
C LEU A 98 4.95 -11.73 2.34
N ILE A 99 5.04 -12.29 1.13
CA ILE A 99 5.62 -13.61 0.88
C ILE A 99 7.09 -13.65 1.36
N ILE A 100 7.89 -12.65 0.99
CA ILE A 100 9.29 -12.55 1.44
C ILE A 100 9.36 -12.49 2.96
N LEU A 101 8.55 -11.64 3.59
CA LEU A 101 8.54 -11.47 5.04
C LEU A 101 8.18 -12.79 5.76
N LEU A 102 7.18 -13.51 5.26
CA LEU A 102 6.75 -14.80 5.80
C LEU A 102 7.83 -15.87 5.63
N LEU A 103 8.40 -16.00 4.43
CA LEU A 103 9.49 -16.96 4.16
C LEU A 103 10.70 -16.69 5.05
N THR A 104 11.05 -15.41 5.22
CA THR A 104 12.16 -15.00 6.09
C THR A 104 11.87 -15.33 7.55
N GLY A 105 10.63 -15.10 8.02
CA GLY A 105 10.19 -15.48 9.36
C GLY A 105 10.26 -16.98 9.61
N ILE A 106 9.75 -17.80 8.68
CA ILE A 106 9.82 -19.27 8.74
C ILE A 106 11.26 -19.77 8.72
N TYR A 107 12.11 -19.17 7.89
CA TYR A 107 13.52 -19.52 7.81
C TYR A 107 14.22 -19.28 9.16
N PHE A 108 13.97 -18.13 9.80
CA PHE A 108 14.54 -17.82 11.10
C PHE A 108 13.99 -18.68 12.24
N SER A 109 12.71 -19.06 12.21
CA SER A 109 12.15 -19.96 13.23
C SER A 109 12.79 -21.35 13.14
N LYS A 110 12.92 -21.92 11.93
CA LYS A 110 13.58 -23.22 11.72
C LYS A 110 15.06 -23.21 12.08
N LEU A 111 15.77 -22.12 11.82
CA LEU A 111 17.18 -21.98 12.22
C LEU A 111 17.33 -21.98 13.74
N SER A 112 16.35 -21.42 14.46
CA SER A 112 16.34 -21.41 15.93
C SER A 112 16.10 -22.79 16.55
N GLU A 113 15.37 -23.69 15.86
CA GLU A 113 15.03 -25.03 16.34
C GLU A 113 16.11 -26.08 16.08
N ARG A 114 17.14 -25.77 15.28
CA ARG A 114 18.27 -26.67 14.99
C ARG A 114 19.51 -26.21 15.76
N PRO A 115 19.80 -26.78 16.95
CA PRO A 115 20.97 -26.40 17.74
C PRO A 115 22.20 -27.15 17.21
N PHE A 116 22.70 -26.77 16.03
CA PHE A 116 23.97 -27.26 15.51
C PHE A 116 24.70 -26.14 14.77
#